data_AF-A0A6B3E8E0-F1
#
_entry.id   AF-A0A6B3E8E0-F1
#
_cell.length_a   1.000
_cell.length_b   1.000
_cell.length_c   1.000
_cell.angle_alpha   90.00
_cell.angle_beta   90.00
_cell.angle_gamma   90.00
#
_symmetry.space_group_name_H-M   'P 1'
#
loop_
_entity.id
_entity.type
_entity.pdbx_description
1 polymer ?
#
loop_
_entity_poly.entity_id
_entity_poly.type
_entity_poly.pdbx_seq_one_letter_code
_entity_poly.pdbx_strand_id
1 'polypeptide(L)'
;PAPNFAQRFLAQASPLSAPLTTALAKGLQQMVGVPLTAEDFDVAKVPDHLKITFRIVDERRRNLAEDKDLDALRDRLRPKARQALSRAAAASAERTGQASVERKGLTDWGDLGTLSKVFETRRGGQPVKAYPALVDEGDTVGVRLFDSEEEQRAAMWRGTRRLILRNIPVNPAKFAQDKLTNPQKLALSANPHGSMQALFA
;
A
#
# COMPACT_ATOMS: atom_id res chain seq x y z
N PRO A 1 -7.90 -37.72 -24.49
CA PRO A 1 -7.71 -36.35 -25.01
C PRO A 1 -7.55 -35.34 -23.86
N ALA A 2 -6.78 -34.26 -24.05
CA ALA A 2 -6.52 -33.26 -23.01
C ALA A 2 -7.80 -32.67 -22.35
N PRO A 3 -8.91 -32.39 -23.07
CA PRO A 3 -10.14 -31.87 -22.46
C PRO A 3 -10.74 -32.80 -21.39
N ASN A 4 -10.65 -34.12 -21.57
CA ASN A 4 -11.23 -35.08 -20.61
C ASN A 4 -10.45 -35.08 -19.28
N PHE A 5 -9.13 -34.91 -19.33
CA PHE A 5 -8.29 -34.79 -18.14
C PHE A 5 -8.57 -33.48 -17.42
N ALA A 6 -8.73 -32.37 -18.15
CA ALA A 6 -9.11 -31.09 -17.57
C ALA A 6 -10.45 -31.16 -16.83
N GLN A 7 -11.48 -31.77 -17.44
CA GLN A 7 -12.78 -31.97 -16.78
C GLN A 7 -12.68 -32.84 -15.51
N ARG A 8 -11.95 -33.95 -15.58
CA ARG A 8 -11.72 -34.83 -14.42
C ARG A 8 -10.98 -34.13 -13.29
N PHE A 9 -10.00 -33.29 -13.62
CA PHE A 9 -9.27 -32.48 -12.64
C PHE A 9 -10.20 -31.45 -11.98
N LEU A 10 -10.96 -30.69 -12.77
CA LEU A 10 -11.87 -29.68 -12.26
C LEU A 10 -12.96 -30.25 -11.34
N ALA A 11 -13.42 -31.48 -11.59
CA ALA A 11 -14.38 -32.16 -10.72
C ALA A 11 -13.85 -32.51 -9.32
N GLN A 12 -12.52 -32.55 -9.15
CA GLN A 12 -11.85 -32.96 -7.91
C GLN A 12 -11.07 -31.81 -7.25
N ALA A 13 -10.73 -30.78 -8.02
CA ALA A 13 -9.93 -29.66 -7.56
C ALA A 13 -10.71 -28.80 -6.55
N SER A 14 -10.06 -28.47 -5.43
CA SER A 14 -10.59 -27.49 -4.47
C SER A 14 -9.96 -26.12 -4.73
N PRO A 15 -10.76 -25.06 -4.97
CA PRO A 15 -10.24 -23.72 -5.16
C PRO A 15 -9.36 -23.25 -3.99
N LEU A 16 -8.34 -22.45 -4.28
CA LEU A 16 -7.46 -21.79 -3.29
C LEU A 16 -6.67 -22.73 -2.37
N SER A 17 -6.61 -24.03 -2.68
CA SER A 17 -5.84 -25.01 -1.90
C SER A 17 -4.33 -24.94 -2.16
N ALA A 18 -3.93 -24.59 -3.39
CA ALA A 18 -2.55 -24.41 -3.84
C ALA A 18 -2.51 -23.57 -5.12
N PRO A 19 -1.33 -23.07 -5.56
CA PRO A 19 -1.16 -22.49 -6.89
C PRO A 19 -1.65 -23.44 -7.99
N LEU A 20 -2.25 -22.90 -9.04
CA LEU A 20 -2.94 -23.68 -10.08
C LEU A 20 -2.03 -24.74 -10.73
N THR A 21 -0.80 -24.38 -11.08
CA THR A 21 0.17 -25.31 -11.71
C THR A 21 0.59 -26.42 -10.76
N THR A 22 0.78 -26.13 -9.47
CA THR A 22 1.04 -27.13 -8.43
C THR A 22 -0.13 -28.09 -8.26
N ALA A 23 -1.35 -27.56 -8.21
CA ALA A 23 -2.57 -28.37 -8.10
C ALA A 23 -2.75 -29.26 -9.34
N LEU A 24 -2.55 -28.71 -10.54
CA LEU A 24 -2.61 -29.44 -11.81
C LEU A 24 -1.56 -30.55 -11.88
N ALA A 25 -0.31 -30.28 -11.53
CA ALA A 25 0.77 -31.27 -11.53
C ALA A 25 0.39 -32.46 -10.65
N LYS A 26 -0.01 -32.20 -9.39
CA LYS A 26 -0.43 -33.23 -8.44
C LYS A 26 -1.65 -34.02 -8.95
N GLY A 27 -2.68 -33.31 -9.42
CA GLY A 27 -3.91 -33.94 -9.88
C GLY A 27 -3.70 -34.82 -11.13
N LEU A 28 -2.90 -34.35 -12.09
CA LEU A 28 -2.60 -35.11 -13.30
C LEU A 28 -1.67 -36.29 -13.02
N GLN A 29 -0.68 -36.12 -12.15
CA GLN A 29 0.17 -37.22 -11.71
C GLN A 29 -0.65 -38.34 -11.06
N GLN A 30 -1.65 -38.00 -10.23
CA GLN A 30 -2.55 -38.99 -9.63
C GLN A 30 -3.42 -39.72 -10.68
N MET A 31 -3.75 -39.09 -11.80
CA MET A 31 -4.58 -39.68 -12.86
C MET A 31 -3.79 -40.54 -13.86
N VAL A 32 -2.55 -40.16 -14.14
CA VAL A 32 -1.75 -40.74 -15.24
C VAL A 32 -0.55 -41.53 -14.73
N GLY A 33 -0.09 -41.29 -13.50
CA GLY A 33 1.08 -41.95 -12.90
C GLY A 33 2.44 -41.42 -13.38
N VAL A 34 2.45 -40.44 -14.30
CA VAL A 34 3.67 -39.80 -14.79
C VAL A 34 4.05 -38.67 -13.82
N PRO A 35 5.33 -38.55 -13.43
CA PRO A 35 5.79 -37.43 -12.61
C PRO A 35 5.65 -36.11 -13.38
N LEU A 36 4.91 -35.15 -12.80
CA LEU A 36 4.81 -33.78 -13.28
C LEU A 36 5.13 -32.83 -12.13
N THR A 37 5.83 -31.74 -12.42
CA THR A 37 6.05 -30.64 -11.49
C THR A 37 5.33 -29.37 -11.93
N ALA A 38 5.34 -28.33 -11.09
CA ALA A 38 4.69 -27.07 -11.41
C ALA A 38 5.41 -26.33 -12.56
N GLU A 39 6.72 -26.56 -12.69
CA GLU A 39 7.60 -25.95 -13.68
C GLU A 39 7.40 -26.51 -15.10
N ASP A 40 6.80 -27.69 -15.23
CA ASP A 40 6.44 -28.28 -16.53
C ASP A 40 5.34 -27.46 -17.25
N PHE A 41 4.63 -26.59 -16.52
CA PHE A 41 3.56 -25.75 -17.05
C PHE A 41 4.08 -24.37 -17.45
N ASP A 42 4.27 -24.19 -18.75
CA ASP A 42 4.59 -22.88 -19.33
C ASP A 42 3.31 -22.05 -19.59
N VAL A 43 2.99 -21.17 -18.62
CA VAL A 43 1.82 -20.29 -18.69
C VAL A 43 1.95 -19.24 -19.81
N ALA A 44 3.17 -18.92 -20.26
CA ALA A 44 3.37 -17.95 -21.34
C ALA A 44 2.85 -18.46 -22.69
N LYS A 45 2.79 -19.79 -22.88
CA LYS A 45 2.20 -20.42 -24.08
C LYS A 45 0.68 -20.37 -24.14
N VAL A 46 0.00 -20.02 -23.04
CA VAL A 46 -1.45 -19.90 -23.03
C VAL A 46 -1.86 -18.65 -23.82
N PRO A 47 -2.69 -18.76 -24.87
CA PRO A 47 -3.23 -17.60 -25.58
C PRO A 47 -3.95 -16.63 -24.66
N ASP A 48 -3.79 -15.33 -24.89
CA ASP A 48 -4.32 -14.29 -24.01
C ASP A 48 -5.84 -14.35 -23.81
N HIS A 49 -6.61 -14.78 -24.81
CA HIS A 49 -8.07 -14.92 -24.70
C HIS A 49 -8.51 -16.08 -23.79
N LEU A 50 -7.59 -16.97 -23.38
CA LEU A 50 -7.82 -18.04 -22.41
C LEU A 50 -7.34 -17.67 -21.01
N LYS A 51 -6.64 -16.53 -20.85
CA LYS A 51 -6.22 -16.02 -19.55
C LYS A 51 -7.37 -15.29 -18.84
N ILE A 52 -7.37 -15.40 -17.51
CA ILE A 52 -8.30 -14.65 -16.65
C ILE A 52 -8.15 -13.16 -16.94
N THR A 53 -9.28 -12.46 -17.02
CA THR A 53 -9.32 -11.00 -17.18
C THR A 53 -10.02 -10.43 -15.96
N PHE A 54 -9.32 -9.56 -15.23
CA PHE A 54 -9.84 -8.87 -14.07
C PHE A 54 -10.56 -7.61 -14.54
N ARG A 55 -11.80 -7.41 -14.07
CA ARG A 55 -12.58 -6.21 -14.36
C ARG A 55 -13.03 -5.58 -13.06
N ILE A 56 -12.70 -4.30 -12.89
CA ILE A 56 -13.16 -3.50 -11.75
C ILE A 56 -14.35 -2.68 -12.19
N VAL A 57 -15.47 -2.88 -11.49
CA VAL A 57 -16.73 -2.20 -11.75
C VAL A 57 -17.12 -1.28 -10.60
N ASP A 58 -17.86 -0.22 -10.90
CA ASP A 58 -18.47 0.63 -9.89
C ASP A 58 -19.82 0.07 -9.37
N GLU A 59 -20.44 0.79 -8.42
CA GLU A 59 -21.74 0.44 -7.83
C GLU A 59 -22.88 0.38 -8.86
N ARG A 60 -22.71 1.03 -10.03
CA ARG A 60 -23.65 1.01 -11.15
C ARG A 60 -23.29 -0.04 -12.20
N ARG A 61 -22.37 -0.97 -11.87
CA ARG A 61 -21.80 -2.00 -12.76
C ARG A 61 -21.08 -1.44 -14.00
N ARG A 62 -20.66 -0.18 -13.97
CA ARG A 62 -19.85 0.40 -15.07
C ARG A 62 -18.41 -0.04 -14.95
N ASN A 63 -17.81 -0.41 -16.08
CA ASN A 63 -16.40 -0.80 -16.14
C ASN A 63 -15.50 0.41 -15.90
N LEU A 64 -14.69 0.37 -14.83
CA LEU A 64 -13.71 1.41 -14.53
C LEU A 64 -12.37 1.12 -15.20
N ALA A 65 -11.97 -0.14 -15.21
CA ALA A 65 -10.80 -0.65 -15.89
C ALA A 65 -10.84 -2.18 -15.89
N GLU A 66 -10.18 -2.76 -16.89
CA GLU A 66 -9.94 -4.18 -16.99
C GLU A 66 -8.50 -4.42 -17.43
N ASP A 67 -7.92 -5.50 -16.93
CA ASP A 67 -6.57 -5.94 -17.28
C ASP A 67 -6.45 -7.43 -16.98
N LYS A 68 -5.47 -8.09 -17.61
CA LYS A 68 -5.07 -9.47 -17.27
C LYS A 68 -4.10 -9.48 -16.11
N ASP A 69 -3.39 -8.38 -15.89
CA ASP A 69 -2.50 -8.19 -14.75
C ASP A 69 -3.23 -7.44 -13.63
N LEU A 70 -3.48 -8.14 -12.52
CA LEU A 70 -4.15 -7.58 -11.36
C LEU A 70 -3.30 -6.49 -10.68
N ASP A 71 -1.98 -6.63 -10.64
CA ASP A 71 -1.11 -5.69 -9.95
C ASP A 71 -0.95 -4.40 -10.78
N ALA A 72 -0.82 -4.52 -12.11
CA ALA A 72 -0.88 -3.36 -12.99
C ALA A 72 -2.22 -2.60 -12.86
N LEU A 73 -3.33 -3.35 -12.75
CA LEU A 73 -4.66 -2.78 -12.54
C LEU A 73 -4.76 -2.06 -11.18
N ARG A 74 -4.20 -2.64 -10.11
CA ARG A 74 -4.14 -2.04 -8.77
C ARG A 74 -3.33 -0.76 -8.78
N ASP A 75 -2.15 -0.75 -9.37
CA ASP A 75 -1.28 0.42 -9.45
C ASP A 75 -1.95 1.58 -10.19
N ARG A 76 -2.56 1.29 -11.35
CA ARG A 76 -3.30 2.27 -12.15
C ARG A 76 -4.47 2.89 -11.40
N LEU A 77 -5.15 2.11 -10.55
CA LEU A 77 -6.35 2.57 -9.84
C LEU A 77 -6.06 3.06 -8.42
N ARG A 78 -4.85 2.88 -7.88
CA ARG A 78 -4.46 3.31 -6.53
C ARG A 78 -4.88 4.76 -6.21
N PRO A 79 -4.67 5.77 -7.09
CA PRO A 79 -5.11 7.13 -6.82
C PRO A 79 -6.64 7.25 -6.68
N LYS A 80 -7.41 6.55 -7.53
CA LYS A 80 -8.88 6.55 -7.47
C LYS A 80 -9.40 5.80 -6.24
N ALA A 81 -8.75 4.71 -5.86
CA ALA A 81 -9.07 3.93 -4.67
C ALA A 81 -8.89 4.79 -3.41
N ARG A 82 -7.75 5.49 -3.28
CA ARG A 82 -7.50 6.43 -2.17
C ARG A 82 -8.55 7.55 -2.11
N GLN A 83 -8.89 8.18 -3.24
CA GLN A 83 -9.94 9.20 -3.27
C GLN A 83 -11.33 8.67 -2.89
N ALA A 84 -11.64 7.43 -3.26
CA ALA A 84 -12.89 6.79 -2.86
C ALA A 84 -12.90 6.50 -1.35
N LEU A 85 -11.76 6.10 -0.79
CA LEU A 85 -11.58 5.85 0.64
C LEU A 85 -11.75 7.12 1.47
N SER A 86 -11.08 8.21 1.09
CA SER A 86 -11.22 9.52 1.75
C SER A 86 -12.66 10.01 1.74
N ARG A 87 -13.37 9.89 0.59
CA ARG A 87 -14.78 10.27 0.49
C ARG A 87 -15.69 9.40 1.36
N ALA A 88 -15.45 8.09 1.40
CA ALA A 88 -16.24 7.18 2.24
C ALA A 88 -16.03 7.47 3.74
N ALA A 89 -14.80 7.80 4.14
CA ALA A 89 -14.49 8.20 5.51
C ALA A 89 -15.16 9.52 5.90
N ALA A 90 -15.10 10.53 5.04
CA ALA A 90 -15.78 11.81 5.26
C ALA A 90 -17.31 11.64 5.42
N ALA A 91 -17.94 10.91 4.51
CA ALA A 91 -19.38 10.61 4.58
C ALA A 91 -19.75 9.73 5.80
N SER A 92 -18.81 8.95 6.33
CA SER A 92 -19.02 8.20 7.57
C SER A 92 -18.98 9.13 8.79
N ALA A 93 -18.01 10.03 8.84
CA ALA A 93 -17.84 11.01 9.92
C ALA A 93 -19.05 11.96 10.02
N GLU A 94 -19.57 12.43 8.88
CA GLU A 94 -20.78 13.26 8.83
C GLU A 94 -22.00 12.54 9.41
N ARG A 95 -22.18 11.25 9.11
CA ARG A 95 -23.32 10.45 9.62
C ARG A 95 -23.23 10.14 11.11
N THR A 96 -22.02 9.98 11.65
CA THR A 96 -21.81 9.65 13.07
C THR A 96 -21.60 10.88 13.95
N GLY A 97 -21.55 12.08 13.36
CA GLY A 97 -21.21 13.32 14.07
C GLY A 97 -19.77 13.32 14.63
N GLN A 98 -18.90 12.43 14.12
CA GLN A 98 -17.52 12.33 14.55
C GLN A 98 -16.62 13.28 13.74
N ALA A 99 -15.50 13.68 14.34
CA ALA A 99 -14.50 14.46 13.63
C ALA A 99 -13.93 13.67 12.43
N SER A 100 -13.61 14.38 11.35
CA SER A 100 -12.95 13.80 10.18
C SER A 100 -11.65 13.10 10.59
N VAL A 101 -11.45 11.88 10.06
CA VAL A 101 -10.20 11.13 10.24
C VAL A 101 -9.06 11.84 9.51
N GLU A 102 -9.32 12.39 8.32
CA GLU A 102 -8.32 13.16 7.57
C GLU A 102 -8.24 14.59 8.08
N ARG A 103 -7.02 15.08 8.28
CA ARG A 103 -6.69 16.40 8.84
C ARG A 103 -5.47 16.96 8.13
N LYS A 104 -5.29 18.28 8.16
CA LYS A 104 -4.15 18.97 7.55
C LYS A 104 -3.63 20.05 8.47
N GLY A 105 -2.38 20.46 8.26
CA GLY A 105 -1.86 21.62 8.98
C GLY A 105 -1.63 21.39 10.47
N LEU A 106 -1.50 20.14 10.93
CA LEU A 106 -1.22 19.85 12.34
C LEU A 106 0.17 20.38 12.70
N THR A 107 0.22 21.08 13.82
CA THR A 107 1.43 21.76 14.29
C THR A 107 1.96 21.17 15.58
N ASP A 108 1.07 20.74 16.46
CA ASP A 108 1.38 20.19 17.77
C ASP A 108 0.72 18.83 18.00
N TRP A 109 1.22 18.08 18.99
CA TRP A 109 0.64 16.82 19.42
C TRP A 109 -0.78 16.98 19.99
N GLY A 110 -1.09 18.13 20.60
CA GLY A 110 -2.43 18.48 21.07
C GLY A 110 -3.47 18.52 19.95
N ASP A 111 -3.07 18.94 18.74
CA ASP A 111 -3.96 18.99 17.57
C ASP A 111 -4.30 17.59 17.02
N LEU A 112 -3.45 16.60 17.31
CA LEU A 112 -3.58 15.23 16.81
C LEU A 112 -4.59 14.41 17.64
N GLY A 113 -4.64 14.58 18.96
CA GLY A 113 -5.45 13.73 19.84
C GLY A 113 -5.19 12.23 19.60
N THR A 114 -6.26 11.42 19.58
CA THR A 114 -6.17 9.97 19.33
C THR A 114 -6.29 9.65 17.85
N LEU A 115 -5.37 8.84 17.34
CA LEU A 115 -5.39 8.30 15.99
C LEU A 115 -5.56 6.77 16.03
N SER A 116 -6.64 6.25 15.44
CA SER A 116 -6.84 4.80 15.36
C SER A 116 -5.86 4.17 14.36
N LYS A 117 -5.41 2.94 14.66
CA LYS A 117 -4.51 2.20 13.76
C LYS A 117 -5.21 1.74 12.48
N VAL A 118 -6.50 1.42 12.59
CA VAL A 118 -7.36 0.98 11.50
C VAL A 118 -8.66 1.76 11.60
N PHE A 119 -9.19 2.13 10.45
CA PHE A 119 -10.52 2.70 10.29
C PHE A 119 -11.30 1.80 9.35
N GLU A 120 -12.45 1.28 9.79
CA GLU A 120 -13.29 0.41 9.00
C GLU A 120 -14.59 1.12 8.62
N THR A 121 -14.95 1.08 7.34
CA THR A 121 -16.23 1.57 6.83
C THR A 121 -16.87 0.52 5.93
N ARG A 122 -18.17 0.63 5.65
CA ARG A 122 -18.86 -0.27 4.72
C ARG A 122 -19.21 0.48 3.44
N ARG A 123 -18.84 -0.09 2.29
CA ARG A 123 -19.22 0.41 0.97
C ARG A 123 -19.80 -0.74 0.15
N GLY A 124 -21.03 -0.58 -0.35
CA GLY A 124 -21.72 -1.64 -1.10
C GLY A 124 -21.89 -2.96 -0.33
N GLY A 125 -21.99 -2.90 1.00
CA GLY A 125 -22.08 -4.08 1.88
C GLY A 125 -20.73 -4.76 2.20
N GLN A 126 -19.64 -4.38 1.53
CA GLN A 126 -18.30 -4.90 1.82
C GLN A 126 -17.57 -4.02 2.85
N PRO A 127 -16.88 -4.63 3.84
CA PRO A 127 -16.02 -3.88 4.75
C PRO A 127 -14.79 -3.38 3.99
N VAL A 128 -14.55 -2.08 4.06
CA VAL A 128 -13.38 -1.40 3.53
C VAL A 128 -12.53 -0.95 4.71
N LYS A 129 -11.30 -1.45 4.79
CA LYS A 129 -10.31 -1.03 5.77
C LYS A 129 -9.49 0.12 5.22
N ALA A 130 -9.22 1.09 6.08
CA ALA A 130 -8.34 2.21 5.84
C ALA A 130 -7.33 2.28 6.98
N TYR A 131 -6.15 2.77 6.66
CA TYR A 131 -5.02 2.84 7.59
C TYR A 131 -4.60 4.29 7.77
N PRO A 132 -5.06 4.98 8.82
CA PRO A 132 -4.68 6.36 9.07
C PRO A 132 -3.19 6.49 9.39
N ALA A 133 -2.51 7.46 8.80
CA ALA A 133 -1.12 7.79 9.13
C ALA A 133 -0.84 9.28 9.07
N LEU A 134 0.15 9.70 9.85
CA LEU A 134 0.76 11.03 9.73
C LEU A 134 1.50 11.13 8.40
N VAL A 135 1.38 12.27 7.74
CA VAL A 135 2.03 12.56 6.46
C VAL A 135 2.75 13.89 6.57
N ASP A 136 4.00 13.92 6.12
CA ASP A 136 4.80 15.15 6.04
C ASP A 136 4.25 16.05 4.93
N GLU A 137 3.81 17.27 5.28
CA GLU A 137 3.35 18.30 4.34
C GLU A 137 4.43 19.37 4.07
N GLY A 138 5.65 19.18 4.57
CA GLY A 138 6.75 20.14 4.50
C GLY A 138 6.91 20.90 5.81
N ASP A 139 6.03 21.87 6.06
CA ASP A 139 6.07 22.70 7.28
C ASP A 139 5.12 22.20 8.38
N THR A 140 4.13 21.40 7.99
CA THR A 140 3.09 20.85 8.85
C THR A 140 2.95 19.35 8.67
N VAL A 141 2.09 18.74 9.48
CA VAL A 141 1.75 17.33 9.38
C VAL A 141 0.27 17.16 9.08
N GLY A 142 -0.08 16.28 8.15
CA GLY A 142 -1.45 15.88 7.88
C GLY A 142 -1.76 14.48 8.41
N VAL A 143 -3.03 14.13 8.52
CA VAL A 143 -3.51 12.76 8.69
C VAL A 143 -4.19 12.33 7.39
N ARG A 144 -3.74 11.22 6.80
CA ARG A 144 -4.33 10.67 5.57
C ARG A 144 -4.60 9.17 5.71
N LEU A 145 -5.56 8.70 4.93
CA LEU A 145 -5.91 7.29 4.85
C LEU A 145 -5.14 6.57 3.75
N PHE A 146 -4.60 5.40 4.08
CA PHE A 146 -3.93 4.49 3.16
C PHE A 146 -4.72 3.19 2.99
N ASP A 147 -4.49 2.48 1.89
CA ASP A 147 -5.13 1.21 1.55
C ASP A 147 -4.30 -0.02 1.98
N SER A 148 -3.12 0.20 2.55
CA SER A 148 -2.24 -0.85 3.08
C SER A 148 -1.48 -0.40 4.34
N GLU A 149 -1.15 -1.37 5.19
CA GLU A 149 -0.34 -1.15 6.40
C GLU A 149 1.10 -0.75 6.09
N GLU A 150 1.64 -1.23 4.97
CA GLU A 150 3.01 -0.93 4.57
C GLU A 150 3.18 0.55 4.23
N GLU A 151 2.28 1.09 3.41
CA GLU A 151 2.23 2.51 3.10
C GLU A 151 1.95 3.35 4.35
N GLN A 152 1.04 2.89 5.21
CA GLN A 152 0.75 3.54 6.49
C GLN A 152 2.02 3.67 7.34
N ARG A 153 2.78 2.60 7.56
CA ARG A 153 4.02 2.63 8.36
C ARG A 153 5.05 3.59 7.75
N ALA A 154 5.23 3.52 6.43
CA ALA A 154 6.21 4.35 5.73
C ALA A 154 5.84 5.85 5.79
N ALA A 155 4.56 6.18 5.69
CA ALA A 155 4.07 7.55 5.86
C ALA A 155 4.19 7.99 7.32
N MET A 156 3.70 7.16 8.25
CA MET A 156 3.69 7.41 9.69
C MET A 156 5.09 7.74 10.22
N TRP A 157 6.11 7.02 9.76
CA TRP A 157 7.50 7.29 10.13
C TRP A 157 7.91 8.73 9.76
N ARG A 158 7.64 9.15 8.51
CA ARG A 158 8.00 10.48 8.01
C ARG A 158 7.20 11.59 8.71
N GLY A 159 5.88 11.40 8.84
CA GLY A 159 5.01 12.36 9.52
C GLY A 159 5.34 12.51 11.00
N THR A 160 5.61 11.41 11.71
CA THR A 160 6.08 11.43 13.11
C THR A 160 7.39 12.20 13.23
N ARG A 161 8.38 11.89 12.38
CA ARG A 161 9.66 12.61 12.35
C ARG A 161 9.45 14.12 12.15
N ARG A 162 8.56 14.52 11.23
CA ARG A 162 8.24 15.95 11.00
C ARG A 162 7.65 16.60 12.24
N LEU A 163 6.66 15.96 12.87
CA LEU A 163 6.00 16.50 14.06
C LEU A 163 6.98 16.65 15.23
N ILE A 164 7.90 15.68 15.38
CA ILE A 164 8.99 15.77 16.36
C ILE A 164 9.89 16.96 16.02
N LEU A 165 10.48 16.99 14.81
CA LEU A 165 11.44 18.03 14.42
C LEU A 165 10.86 19.45 14.56
N ARG A 166 9.57 19.62 14.25
CA ARG A 166 8.86 20.88 14.38
C ARG A 166 8.73 21.36 15.82
N ASN A 167 8.48 20.43 16.76
CA ASN A 167 8.24 20.75 18.17
C ASN A 167 9.51 20.71 19.03
N ILE A 168 10.70 20.51 18.42
CA ILE A 168 11.97 20.69 19.12
C ILE A 168 12.30 22.20 19.12
N PRO A 169 12.43 22.83 20.31
CA PRO A 169 12.67 24.28 20.42
C PRO A 169 14.05 24.72 19.93
N VAL A 170 15.01 23.80 19.85
CA VAL A 170 16.37 24.07 19.35
C VAL A 170 16.55 23.39 18.01
N ASN A 171 16.95 24.14 16.98
CA ASN A 171 17.26 23.55 15.67
C ASN A 171 18.35 22.47 15.83
N PRO A 172 18.07 21.18 15.56
CA PRO A 172 19.02 20.10 15.79
C PRO A 172 20.30 20.22 14.96
N ALA A 173 20.19 20.73 13.73
CA ALA A 173 21.33 20.98 12.86
C ALA A 173 22.25 22.05 13.46
N LYS A 174 21.66 23.14 13.95
CA LYS A 174 22.41 24.22 14.62
C LYS A 174 23.06 23.72 15.91
N PHE A 175 22.32 22.98 16.73
CA PHE A 175 22.85 22.37 17.96
C PHE A 175 24.04 21.44 17.67
N ALA A 176 23.92 20.57 16.66
CA ALA A 176 25.00 19.68 16.24
C ALA A 176 26.21 20.49 15.76
N GLN A 177 26.00 21.52 14.94
CA GLN A 177 27.07 22.40 14.44
C GLN A 177 27.81 23.14 15.56
N ASP A 178 27.10 23.61 16.58
CA ASP A 178 27.67 24.32 17.72
C ASP A 178 28.55 23.41 18.60
N LYS A 179 28.33 22.09 18.57
CA LYS A 179 29.12 21.09 19.30
C LYS A 179 30.35 20.59 18.55
N LEU A 180 30.50 20.92 17.26
CA LEU A 180 31.66 20.50 16.48
C LEU A 180 32.89 21.36 16.78
N THR A 181 34.03 20.70 16.98
CA THR A 181 35.35 21.33 17.08
C THR A 181 35.84 21.83 15.71
N ASN A 182 36.79 22.75 15.68
CA ASN A 182 37.36 23.27 14.43
C ASN A 182 37.93 22.17 13.51
N PRO A 183 38.67 21.15 14.02
CA PRO A 183 39.11 20.03 13.19
C PRO A 183 37.94 19.24 12.57
N GLN A 184 36.86 19.03 13.32
CA GLN A 184 35.67 18.31 12.82
C GLN A 184 34.92 19.14 11.77
N LYS A 185 34.78 20.46 11.97
CA LYS A 185 34.20 21.37 10.97
C LYS A 185 35.02 21.37 9.68
N LEU A 186 36.35 21.34 9.79
CA LEU A 186 37.24 21.26 8.63
C LEU A 186 37.11 19.92 7.90
N ALA A 187 37.05 18.81 8.64
CA ALA A 187 36.84 17.47 8.04
C ALA A 187 35.49 17.37 7.31
N LEU A 188 34.44 17.99 7.85
CA LEU A 188 33.11 18.01 7.24
C LEU A 188 32.95 19.05 6.13
N SER A 189 33.93 19.92 5.89
CA SER A 189 33.85 20.94 4.84
C SER A 189 33.96 20.34 3.43
N ALA A 190 34.61 19.18 3.28
CA ALA A 190 34.74 18.46 2.02
C ALA A 190 33.55 17.53 1.71
N ASN A 191 32.39 17.76 2.33
CA ASN A 191 31.22 16.90 2.16
C ASN A 191 30.60 17.04 0.74
N PRO A 192 29.97 15.98 0.21
CA PRO A 192 29.40 15.98 -1.15
C PRO A 192 28.17 16.88 -1.31
N HIS A 193 27.62 17.42 -0.23
CA HIS A 193 26.46 18.32 -0.23
C HIS A 193 26.86 19.80 -0.36
N GLY A 194 28.16 20.11 -0.48
CA GLY A 194 28.68 21.44 -0.81
C GLY A 194 28.68 22.47 0.33
N SER A 195 27.88 22.27 1.38
CA SER A 195 27.94 23.08 2.61
C SER A 195 27.57 22.25 3.84
N MET A 196 28.03 22.65 5.02
CA MET A 196 27.60 22.02 6.29
C MET A 196 26.09 22.15 6.50
N GLN A 197 25.48 23.24 6.03
CA GLN A 197 24.05 23.48 6.18
C GLN A 197 23.22 22.51 5.33
N ALA A 198 23.68 22.22 4.11
CA ALA A 198 23.07 21.22 3.23
C ALA A 198 23.30 19.78 3.71
N LEU A 199 24.41 19.52 4.42
CA LEU A 199 24.67 18.22 5.05
C LEU A 199 23.68 17.90 6.19
N PHE A 200 23.23 18.92 6.92
CA PHE A 200 22.33 18.75 8.07
C PHE A 200 20.84 19.07 7.77
N ALA A 201 20.50 19.38 6.51
CA ALA A 201 19.12 19.63 6.05
C ALA A 201 18.36 18.32 5.80
#